data_AF-A0A5D3YFP9-F1
#
_entry.id   AF-A0A5D3YFP9-F1
#
_cell.length_a   1.000
_cell.length_b   1.000
_cell.length_c   1.000
_cell.angle_alpha   90.00
_cell.angle_beta   90.00
_cell.angle_gamma   90.00
#
_symmetry.space_group_name_H-M   'P 1'
#
loop_
_entity.id
_entity.type
_entity.pdbx_description
1 polymer ?
#
loop_
_entity_poly.entity_id
_entity_poly.type
_entity_poly.pdbx_seq_one_letter_code
_entity_poly.pdbx_strand_id
1 'polypeptide(L)'
;MNLVNGNGNGNSQRNNIQVSADELTVVECECGGSVFQQAHQIHKLSAAHPKNPTGEPQFMNLPVHICLNCGHVKTNQDLTE
;
A
#
# COMPACT_ATOMS: atom_id res chain seq x y z
N MET A 1 -22.77 -41.62 -31.31
CA MET A 1 -21.47 -41.43 -30.63
C MET A 1 -21.47 -40.03 -30.02
N ASN A 2 -21.14 -39.99 -28.73
CA ASN A 2 -21.15 -38.94 -27.69
C ASN A 2 -21.51 -37.47 -27.97
N LEU A 3 -22.34 -36.96 -27.05
CA LEU A 3 -22.49 -35.57 -26.63
C LEU A 3 -21.24 -35.06 -25.89
N VAL A 4 -20.92 -33.76 -26.02
CA VAL A 4 -20.33 -32.96 -24.95
C VAL A 4 -21.00 -31.58 -24.96
N ASN A 5 -21.86 -31.36 -23.96
CA ASN A 5 -22.47 -30.07 -23.61
C ASN A 5 -21.56 -29.42 -22.55
N GLY A 6 -20.87 -28.33 -22.91
CA GLY A 6 -19.96 -27.61 -22.03
C GLY A 6 -20.74 -26.77 -21.02
N ASN A 7 -21.00 -27.34 -19.84
CA ASN A 7 -21.54 -26.64 -18.68
C ASN A 7 -20.45 -25.81 -18.01
N GLY A 8 -20.27 -24.57 -18.47
CA GLY A 8 -19.37 -23.58 -17.86
C GLY A 8 -20.08 -22.78 -16.78
N ASN A 9 -20.27 -23.37 -15.60
CA ASN A 9 -20.80 -22.66 -14.43
C ASN A 9 -19.69 -21.81 -13.78
N GLY A 10 -19.32 -20.72 -14.44
CA GLY A 10 -18.36 -19.73 -13.95
C GLY A 10 -19.08 -18.63 -13.17
N ASN A 11 -19.40 -18.88 -11.90
CA ASN A 11 -19.88 -17.85 -11.00
C ASN A 11 -18.71 -16.91 -10.65
N SER A 12 -18.40 -15.97 -11.55
CA SER A 12 -17.50 -14.86 -11.23
C SER A 12 -18.25 -13.91 -10.30
N GLN A 13 -18.23 -14.19 -8.99
CA GLN A 13 -18.63 -13.24 -7.97
C GLN A 13 -17.70 -12.03 -8.08
N ARG A 14 -18.15 -11.02 -8.84
CA ARG A 14 -17.60 -9.68 -8.76
C ARG A 14 -17.99 -9.16 -7.38
N ASN A 15 -17.05 -9.21 -6.42
CA ASN A 15 -17.18 -8.47 -5.19
C ASN A 15 -17.20 -6.98 -5.56
N ASN A 16 -18.40 -6.45 -5.77
CA ASN A 16 -18.64 -5.03 -5.93
C ASN A 16 -18.50 -4.43 -4.53
N ILE A 17 -17.27 -4.04 -4.18
CA ILE A 17 -16.99 -3.30 -2.95
C ILE A 17 -17.53 -1.89 -3.20
N GLN A 18 -18.77 -1.65 -2.77
CA GLN A 18 -19.34 -0.31 -2.73
C GLN A 18 -18.67 0.43 -1.58
N VAL A 19 -17.69 1.27 -1.88
CA VAL A 19 -17.11 2.21 -0.92
C VAL A 19 -17.90 3.50 -1.03
N SER A 20 -18.61 3.90 0.03
CA SER A 20 -19.26 5.22 0.07
C SER A 20 -18.25 6.27 0.53
N ALA A 21 -18.32 7.49 -0.02
CA ALA A 21 -17.49 8.60 0.44
C ALA A 21 -17.77 8.98 1.91
N ASP A 22 -18.97 8.67 2.40
CA ASP A 22 -19.38 8.90 3.79
C ASP A 22 -18.71 7.93 4.78
N GLU A 23 -18.07 6.87 4.28
CA GLU A 23 -17.34 5.87 5.08
C GLU A 23 -15.83 6.17 5.16
N LEU A 24 -15.38 7.29 4.59
CA LEU A 24 -13.98 7.69 4.61
C LEU A 24 -13.64 8.40 5.92
N THR A 25 -12.62 7.92 6.61
CA THR A 25 -12.02 8.62 7.76
C THR A 25 -10.95 9.59 7.27
N VAL A 26 -10.96 10.81 7.80
CA VAL A 26 -9.89 11.79 7.55
C VAL A 26 -8.67 11.35 8.33
N VAL A 27 -7.56 11.16 7.62
CA VAL A 27 -6.27 10.86 8.25
C VAL A 27 -5.60 12.17 8.65
N GLU A 28 -5.34 12.32 9.94
CA GLU A 28 -4.68 13.49 10.50
C GLU A 28 -3.30 13.15 11.04
N CYS A 29 -2.36 14.09 10.90
CA CYS A 29 -1.08 14.04 11.59
C CYS A 29 -1.29 14.35 13.08
N GLU A 30 -0.37 13.90 13.92
CA GLU A 30 -0.34 14.21 15.36
C GLU A 30 -0.31 15.73 15.65
N CYS A 31 0.14 16.53 14.69
CA CYS A 31 0.11 17.99 14.79
C CYS A 31 -1.23 18.63 14.35
N GLY A 32 -2.24 17.83 14.00
CA GLY A 32 -3.55 18.28 13.47
C GLY A 32 -3.56 18.64 11.97
N GLY A 33 -2.49 18.34 11.21
CA GLY A 33 -2.44 18.60 9.77
C GLY A 33 -2.98 17.42 8.96
N SER A 34 -3.86 17.67 7.99
CA SER A 34 -4.49 16.62 7.15
C SER A 34 -3.90 16.52 5.73
N VAL A 35 -2.98 17.40 5.36
CA VAL A 35 -2.38 17.43 4.03
C VAL A 35 -0.98 16.82 4.06
N PHE A 36 -0.75 15.85 3.18
CA PHE A 36 0.50 15.13 3.05
C PHE A 36 1.03 15.19 1.63
N GLN A 37 2.36 15.27 1.51
CA GLN A 37 3.09 15.14 0.25
C GLN A 37 3.66 13.74 0.13
N GLN A 38 3.47 13.11 -1.04
CA GLN A 38 4.11 11.84 -1.35
C GLN A 38 5.60 12.02 -1.64
N ALA A 39 6.43 11.17 -1.03
CA ALA A 39 7.87 11.15 -1.19
C ALA A 39 8.42 9.73 -1.12
N HIS A 40 9.72 9.57 -1.39
CA HIS A 40 10.42 8.31 -1.26
C HIS A 40 11.60 8.47 -0.30
N GLN A 41 11.69 7.57 0.67
CA GLN A 41 12.84 7.46 1.53
C GLN A 41 13.77 6.37 1.01
N ILE A 42 15.04 6.70 0.81
CA ILE A 42 16.05 5.76 0.31
C ILE A 42 16.79 5.16 1.50
N HIS A 43 16.71 3.84 1.65
CA HIS A 43 17.41 3.09 2.68
C HIS A 43 18.49 2.21 2.06
N LYS A 44 19.63 2.11 2.74
CA LYS A 44 20.67 1.15 2.39
C LYS A 44 20.46 -0.14 3.19
N LEU A 45 20.23 -1.25 2.51
CA LEU A 45 20.22 -2.58 3.11
C LEU A 45 21.64 -3.11 3.17
N SER A 46 22.05 -3.57 4.35
CA SER A 46 23.30 -4.28 4.52
C SER A 46 23.23 -5.67 3.88
N ALA A 47 24.39 -6.25 3.59
CA ALA A 47 24.53 -7.63 3.12
C ALA A 47 23.84 -8.66 4.03
N ALA A 48 23.85 -8.42 5.34
CA ALA A 48 23.31 -9.32 6.36
C ALA A 48 21.80 -9.10 6.64
N HIS A 49 21.16 -8.12 5.99
CA HIS A 49 19.77 -7.83 6.27
C HIS A 49 18.86 -8.97 5.76
N PRO A 50 17.89 -9.49 6.55
CA PRO A 50 17.08 -10.65 6.16
C PRO A 50 16.29 -10.49 4.85
N LYS A 51 15.96 -9.24 4.49
CA LYS A 51 15.29 -8.88 3.22
C LYS A 51 16.25 -8.70 2.05
N ASN A 52 17.54 -8.98 2.22
CA ASN A 52 18.56 -8.89 1.18
C ASN A 52 18.94 -10.30 0.69
N PRO A 53 18.32 -10.80 -0.40
CA PRO A 53 18.57 -12.16 -0.89
C PRO A 53 19.94 -12.31 -1.59
N THR A 54 20.57 -11.20 -1.96
CA THR A 54 21.79 -11.21 -2.80
C THR A 54 23.08 -11.25 -1.98
N GLY A 55 23.03 -10.88 -0.70
CA GLY A 55 24.24 -10.73 0.13
C GLY A 55 25.10 -9.52 -0.24
N GLU A 56 24.70 -8.68 -1.21
CA GLU A 56 25.39 -7.45 -1.58
C GLU A 56 24.64 -6.22 -1.06
N PRO A 57 25.33 -5.14 -0.63
CA PRO A 57 24.66 -3.91 -0.21
C PRO A 57 23.77 -3.34 -1.33
N GLN A 58 22.50 -3.09 -1.02
CA GLN A 58 21.52 -2.60 -1.99
C GLN A 58 20.74 -1.40 -1.45
N PHE A 59 20.17 -0.61 -2.34
CA PHE A 59 19.29 0.51 -1.97
C PHE A 59 17.83 0.12 -2.16
N MET A 60 16.99 0.44 -1.17
CA MET A 60 15.55 0.23 -1.18
C MET A 60 14.85 1.58 -1.10
N ASN A 61 13.88 1.80 -1.97
CA ASN A 61 13.01 2.97 -1.93
C ASN A 61 11.71 2.61 -1.21
N LEU A 62 11.40 3.36 -0.15
CA LEU A 62 10.18 3.20 0.63
C LEU A 62 9.26 4.39 0.37
N PRO A 63 8.02 4.18 -0.11
CA PRO A 63 7.06 5.27 -0.25
C PRO A 63 6.64 5.76 1.14
N VAL A 64 6.67 7.08 1.30
CA VAL A 64 6.30 7.77 2.53
C VAL A 64 5.46 9.01 2.23
N HIS A 65 4.81 9.52 3.25
CA HIS A 65 3.97 10.69 3.22
C HIS A 65 4.46 11.70 4.24
N ILE A 66 4.76 12.91 3.79
CA ILE A 66 5.31 13.98 4.63
C ILE A 66 4.19 14.97 4.92
N CYS A 67 3.88 15.19 6.20
CA CYS A 67 2.91 16.21 6.58
C CYS A 67 3.41 17.59 6.14
N LEU A 68 2.62 18.32 5.34
CA LEU A 68 3.02 19.65 4.86
C LEU A 68 3.02 20.72 5.96
N ASN A 69 2.40 20.45 7.10
CA ASN A 69 2.36 21.38 8.23
C ASN A 69 3.61 21.28 9.13
N CYS A 70 4.00 20.07 9.53
CA CYS A 70 5.07 19.87 10.51
C CYS A 70 6.28 19.05 10.00
N GLY A 71 6.19 18.47 8.80
CA GLY A 71 7.25 17.64 8.22
C GLY A 71 7.33 16.21 8.75
N HIS A 72 6.44 15.77 9.65
CA HIS A 72 6.41 14.38 10.10
C HIS A 72 6.20 13.41 8.94
N VAL A 73 6.98 12.33 8.96
CA VAL A 73 6.97 11.28 7.94
C VAL A 73 6.11 10.13 8.44
N LYS A 74 5.10 9.76 7.64
CA LYS A 74 4.25 8.58 7.83
C LYS A 74 4.49 7.59 6.70
N THR A 75 4.54 6.31 7.01
CA THR A 75 4.53 5.24 6.02
C THR A 75 3.11 5.02 5.50
N ASN A 76 2.95 4.24 4.43
CA ASN A 76 1.62 3.88 3.95
C ASN A 76 0.81 3.11 4.99
N GLN A 77 1.46 2.37 5.89
CA GLN A 77 0.78 1.62 6.95
C GLN A 77 0.15 2.58 7.98
N ASP A 78 0.84 3.68 8.28
CA ASP A 78 0.39 4.69 9.26
C ASP A 78 -0.79 5.56 8.76
N LEU A 79 -1.23 5.38 7.51
CA LEU A 79 -2.35 6.10 6.90
C LEU A 79 -3.55 5.21 6.59
N THR A 80 -3.43 3.90 6.84
CA THR A 80 -4.49 2.92 6.56
C THR A 80 -5.17 2.41 7.85
N GLU A 81 -4.76 2.91 9.01
CA GLU A 81 -5.31 2.59 10.34
C GLU A 81 -6.14 3.73 10.91
#